data_AF-A0A4Q2A1J3-F1
#
_entry.id   AF-A0A4Q2A1J3-F1
#
_cell.length_a   1.000
_cell.length_b   1.000
_cell.length_c   1.000
_cell.angle_alpha   90.00
_cell.angle_beta   90.00
_cell.angle_gamma   90.00
#
_symmetry.space_group_name_H-M   'P 1'
#
loop_
_entity.id
_entity.type
_entity.pdbx_description
1 polymer ?
#
loop_
_entity_poly.entity_id
_entity_poly.type
_entity_poly.pdbx_seq_one_letter_code
_entity_poly.pdbx_strand_id
1 'polypeptide(L)'
;MKTVKRHFAWLLILVLSFSLIGCTQEPIEETSMVVEGADSEETQAVEVNTESTGSSLEEQVAAYFENMPEHIYKMSQKDFVEMVAAGTDATILDIRSAADYEASHIKGAVNAPWGGMAIADIMTKIPMDQPVYLYCVSGQTAGQAVHTLNLAGFDARSINLGFKFGISKVEGVDQVLTTEATTLTEDITVIDPIVKKAIDAYYGGLAAVKDTRFASYKVSEDELNAMMEADEDFVLLSVRSEKDYLLGHIEGAINLPFGKEMAAGFADLPKDKTVVVYCYSGQTAGQTVAAMRLLGIDAVSLNGGMGVGSNAPIGWTNKGYTTVSEVISEKVTAYFENMPEHIYKISQADFVELVKADTDATILDIRSASDYEASHVKGAVNAPWGGTAIAEILTKLPMDKPLYVYCVSGQTAGQTVNLLNLAGFDARSVNLGFKFGISKVEGVDEVLTNEATVLTEDISVIDPTIQAAITKYYAGLSSVSESIFANYKISEDNLKQLIADGEDFVLLSARSAKDYALGHIEGAINMPFGKDMAAGFASLPKDKPVVVYCYSGQTAGQAVAAMRLVGINAVSLNGGMGVGSNAPIGWTNKGFEVVQ
;
A
#
# COMPACT_ATOMS: atom_id res chain seq x y z
N MET A 1 -3.15 21.99 59.02
CA MET A 1 -2.12 22.05 60.10
C MET A 1 -0.87 21.36 59.55
N LYS A 2 0.15 22.13 59.16
CA LYS A 2 1.46 22.33 59.86
C LYS A 2 2.29 21.02 59.87
N THR A 3 3.50 20.90 59.31
CA THR A 3 4.72 21.77 59.22
C THR A 3 5.74 21.02 58.32
N VAL A 4 6.42 21.55 57.29
CA VAL A 4 7.46 22.61 57.16
C VAL A 4 8.84 22.24 57.75
N LYS A 5 9.85 21.86 56.91
CA LYS A 5 11.17 22.55 56.69
C LYS A 5 12.27 21.74 55.95
N ARG A 6 12.80 22.36 54.85
CA ARG A 6 14.22 22.67 54.47
C ARG A 6 15.21 21.52 54.21
N HIS A 7 16.20 21.55 53.30
CA HIS A 7 16.69 22.44 52.23
C HIS A 7 17.85 21.70 51.49
N PHE A 8 18.14 22.11 50.25
CA PHE A 8 19.45 22.50 49.64
C PHE A 8 19.71 21.96 48.23
N ALA A 9 20.27 22.85 47.41
CA ALA A 9 20.26 22.92 45.95
C ALA A 9 21.67 22.81 45.33
N TRP A 10 21.75 22.53 44.03
CA TRP A 10 22.84 22.88 43.09
C TRP A 10 22.26 22.91 41.65
N LEU A 11 22.71 23.66 40.63
CA LEU A 11 23.35 24.97 40.40
C LEU A 11 23.57 25.07 38.86
N LEU A 12 23.26 26.20 38.19
CA LEU A 12 23.94 26.77 36.98
C LEU A 12 23.12 28.00 36.49
N ILE A 13 23.42 29.23 36.94
CA ILE A 13 24.37 30.25 36.41
C ILE A 13 23.97 30.85 35.05
N LEU A 14 23.53 32.11 35.12
CA LEU A 14 23.32 33.11 34.06
C LEU A 14 23.91 34.43 34.58
N VAL A 15 24.77 35.11 33.80
CA VAL A 15 25.45 36.40 34.12
C VAL A 15 25.95 37.01 32.80
N LEU A 16 25.92 38.31 32.47
CA LEU A 16 25.33 39.60 32.92
C LEU A 16 25.56 40.57 31.71
N SER A 17 24.58 41.35 31.21
CA SER A 17 24.26 42.77 31.49
C SER A 17 25.05 43.92 30.76
N PHE A 18 24.28 44.76 30.05
CA PHE A 18 24.23 46.25 29.98
C PHE A 18 25.47 47.16 29.81
N SER A 19 25.40 48.10 28.85
CA SER A 19 25.59 49.56 29.05
C SER A 19 24.97 50.42 27.90
N LEU A 20 24.58 51.65 28.23
CA LEU A 20 23.80 52.66 27.47
C LEU A 20 24.65 53.75 26.76
N ILE A 21 23.95 54.62 26.01
CA ILE A 21 24.26 56.01 25.53
C ILE A 21 24.71 56.07 24.05
N GLY A 22 24.15 56.87 23.13
CA GLY A 22 23.10 57.90 23.17
C GLY A 22 22.94 58.63 21.81
N CYS A 23 21.78 59.28 21.64
CA CYS A 23 21.40 60.48 20.85
C CYS A 23 21.83 60.68 19.38
N THR A 24 20.85 60.93 18.48
CA THR A 24 20.43 62.23 17.88
C THR A 24 19.35 61.96 16.80
N GLN A 25 18.07 62.35 16.97
CA GLN A 25 17.37 63.62 16.62
C GLN A 25 16.69 63.65 15.21
N GLU A 26 15.38 63.30 15.19
CA GLU A 26 14.15 63.93 14.59
C GLU A 26 14.21 65.07 13.53
N PRO A 27 13.09 65.54 12.88
CA PRO A 27 11.71 64.98 12.71
C PRO A 27 11.01 65.22 11.32
N ILE A 28 9.91 64.47 11.12
CA ILE A 28 8.51 64.74 10.66
C ILE A 28 8.11 66.05 9.92
N GLU A 29 7.38 65.83 8.80
CA GLU A 29 6.32 66.56 8.04
C GLU A 29 6.33 68.08 7.80
N GLU A 30 6.04 68.44 6.53
CA GLU A 30 5.22 69.60 6.18
C GLU A 30 4.09 69.23 5.20
N THR A 31 2.91 69.77 5.51
CA THR A 31 1.60 69.59 4.90
C THR A 31 1.30 70.60 3.76
N SER A 32 0.45 70.15 2.83
CA SER A 32 -0.73 70.86 2.26
C SER A 32 -0.68 71.56 0.88
N MET A 33 -1.68 71.13 0.08
CA MET A 33 -2.62 71.88 -0.77
C MET A 33 -2.31 72.26 -2.24
N VAL A 34 -2.92 71.46 -3.13
CA VAL A 34 -3.86 71.75 -4.26
C VAL A 34 -3.52 72.82 -5.31
N VAL A 35 -3.51 72.42 -6.60
CA VAL A 35 -4.25 73.06 -7.73
C VAL A 35 -4.53 72.01 -8.85
N GLU A 36 -5.74 72.05 -9.42
CA GLU A 36 -6.28 71.24 -10.54
C GLU A 36 -5.68 71.55 -11.93
N GLY A 37 -5.80 70.58 -12.86
CA GLY A 37 -5.67 70.77 -14.31
C GLY A 37 -6.04 69.49 -15.09
N ALA A 38 -6.96 69.61 -16.05
CA ALA A 38 -7.66 68.53 -16.76
C ALA A 38 -6.99 68.04 -18.07
N ASP A 39 -7.52 66.92 -18.58
CA ASP A 39 -7.47 66.31 -19.92
C ASP A 39 -6.16 65.70 -20.46
N SER A 40 -6.14 64.38 -20.65
CA SER A 40 -6.55 63.70 -21.90
C SER A 40 -6.02 62.25 -21.95
N GLU A 41 -6.83 61.36 -22.53
CA GLU A 41 -6.55 59.94 -22.74
C GLU A 41 -5.35 59.74 -23.70
N GLU A 42 -4.39 58.91 -23.29
CA GLU A 42 -3.51 58.16 -24.22
C GLU A 42 -3.43 56.71 -23.74
N THR A 43 -3.89 55.81 -24.62
CA THR A 43 -3.75 54.36 -24.52
C THR A 43 -2.27 53.97 -24.44
N GLN A 44 -1.81 53.52 -23.27
CA GLN A 44 -0.54 52.82 -23.15
C GLN A 44 -0.75 51.33 -23.41
N ALA A 45 -0.10 50.85 -24.48
CA ALA A 45 0.10 49.44 -24.73
C ALA A 45 0.74 48.79 -23.50
N VAL A 46 0.14 47.70 -23.03
CA VAL A 46 0.71 46.87 -21.96
C VAL A 46 2.00 46.24 -22.50
N GLU A 47 3.15 46.69 -22.01
CA GLU A 47 4.41 45.97 -22.19
C GLU A 47 4.28 44.62 -21.45
N VAL A 48 4.18 43.55 -22.23
CA VAL A 48 4.13 42.18 -21.74
C VAL A 48 5.52 41.79 -21.24
N ASN A 49 5.66 41.65 -19.93
CA ASN A 49 6.89 41.15 -19.31
C ASN A 49 6.97 39.63 -19.54
N THR A 50 7.89 39.20 -20.42
CA THR A 50 8.08 37.80 -20.84
C THR A 50 9.12 37.05 -19.99
N GLU A 51 9.27 37.39 -18.71
CA GLU A 51 10.24 36.73 -17.84
C GLU A 51 9.73 35.35 -17.39
N SER A 52 10.51 34.32 -17.70
CA SER A 52 10.34 32.96 -17.18
C SER A 52 10.41 32.95 -15.66
N THR A 53 9.69 32.05 -14.99
CA THR A 53 9.76 31.84 -13.52
C THR A 53 11.16 31.48 -13.01
N GLY A 54 12.12 31.19 -13.91
CA GLY A 54 13.49 30.81 -13.58
C GLY A 54 13.64 29.37 -13.07
N SER A 55 12.52 28.67 -12.85
CA SER A 55 12.47 27.27 -12.42
C SER A 55 12.40 26.30 -13.60
N SER A 56 13.13 25.20 -13.48
CA SER A 56 13.12 24.08 -14.43
C SER A 56 11.75 23.40 -14.52
N LEU A 57 11.49 22.67 -15.60
CA LEU A 57 10.25 21.90 -15.76
C LEU A 57 10.11 20.84 -14.66
N GLU A 58 11.22 20.22 -14.27
CA GLU A 58 11.32 19.28 -13.16
C GLU A 58 10.85 19.90 -11.85
N GLU A 59 11.32 21.11 -11.52
CA GLU A 59 10.91 21.84 -10.31
C GLU A 59 9.43 22.22 -10.34
N GLN A 60 8.91 22.61 -11.51
CA GLN A 60 7.50 22.96 -11.65
C GLN A 60 6.58 21.74 -11.51
N VAL A 61 6.98 20.59 -12.06
CA VAL A 61 6.27 19.31 -11.84
C VAL A 61 6.35 18.88 -10.37
N ALA A 62 7.49 19.06 -9.71
CA ALA A 62 7.62 18.77 -8.28
C ALA A 62 6.69 19.67 -7.43
N ALA A 63 6.67 20.97 -7.75
CA ALA A 63 5.82 21.96 -7.07
C ALA A 63 4.33 21.65 -7.19
N TYR A 64 3.88 21.02 -8.28
CA TYR A 64 2.49 20.55 -8.42
C TYR A 64 2.11 19.55 -7.34
N PHE A 65 3.00 18.60 -7.02
CA PHE A 65 2.74 17.62 -5.96
C PHE A 65 2.93 18.24 -4.57
N GLU A 66 4.00 19.01 -4.36
CA GLU A 66 4.29 19.65 -3.06
C GLU A 66 3.16 20.57 -2.60
N ASN A 67 2.60 21.36 -3.53
CA ASN A 67 1.51 22.31 -3.28
C ASN A 67 0.12 21.70 -3.50
N MET A 68 0.02 20.37 -3.54
CA MET A 68 -1.25 19.68 -3.76
C MET A 68 -2.30 20.08 -2.71
N PRO A 69 -3.47 20.58 -3.12
CA PRO A 69 -4.54 20.99 -2.22
C PRO A 69 -5.29 19.78 -1.66
N GLU A 70 -6.05 19.97 -0.58
CA GLU A 70 -6.84 18.90 0.07
C GLU A 70 -7.81 18.20 -0.89
N HIS A 71 -8.38 18.94 -1.85
CA HIS A 71 -9.30 18.40 -2.84
C HIS A 71 -8.59 17.64 -3.99
N ILE A 72 -7.27 17.52 -3.97
CA ILE A 72 -6.45 16.74 -4.92
C ILE A 72 -6.79 17.00 -6.40
N TYR A 73 -7.07 18.28 -6.72
CA TYR A 73 -7.47 18.73 -8.06
C TYR A 73 -8.72 18.02 -8.62
N LYS A 74 -9.65 17.66 -7.74
CA LYS A 74 -10.91 17.00 -8.07
C LYS A 74 -12.10 17.70 -7.40
N MET A 75 -13.26 17.57 -8.03
CA MET A 75 -14.54 18.04 -7.50
C MET A 75 -15.58 16.91 -7.59
N SER A 76 -16.48 16.85 -6.60
CA SER A 76 -17.60 15.91 -6.68
C SER A 76 -18.59 16.33 -7.77
N GLN A 77 -19.29 15.36 -8.34
CA GLN A 77 -20.24 15.62 -9.42
C GLN A 77 -21.46 16.39 -8.92
N LYS A 78 -21.87 16.12 -7.67
CA LYS A 78 -22.97 16.83 -7.03
C LYS A 78 -22.64 18.31 -6.87
N ASP A 79 -21.51 18.62 -6.25
CA ASP A 79 -21.09 20.01 -6.03
C ASP A 79 -20.92 20.73 -7.37
N PHE A 80 -20.41 20.03 -8.40
CA PHE A 80 -20.29 20.60 -9.74
C PHE A 80 -21.64 20.96 -10.36
N VAL A 81 -22.62 20.06 -10.31
CA VAL A 81 -23.97 20.34 -10.83
C VAL A 81 -24.65 21.48 -10.06
N GLU A 82 -24.50 21.51 -8.72
CA GLU A 82 -25.02 22.59 -7.88
C GLU A 82 -24.36 23.94 -8.21
N MET A 83 -23.03 23.95 -8.42
CA MET A 83 -22.28 25.13 -8.81
C MET A 83 -22.76 25.70 -10.16
N VAL A 84 -22.98 24.82 -11.16
CA VAL A 84 -23.49 25.24 -12.47
C VAL A 84 -24.93 25.75 -12.38
N ALA A 85 -25.78 25.08 -11.60
CA ALA A 85 -27.17 25.51 -11.38
C ALA A 85 -27.24 26.88 -10.69
N ALA A 86 -26.29 27.17 -9.79
CA ALA A 86 -26.17 28.47 -9.14
C ALA A 86 -25.63 29.58 -10.06
N GLY A 87 -25.13 29.26 -11.25
CA GLY A 87 -24.52 30.22 -12.17
C GLY A 87 -23.22 30.81 -11.63
N THR A 88 -22.44 30.01 -10.90
CA THR A 88 -21.13 30.44 -10.39
C THR A 88 -20.18 30.69 -11.54
N ASP A 89 -19.43 31.79 -11.49
CA ASP A 89 -18.46 32.15 -12.51
C ASP A 89 -17.27 31.16 -12.49
N ALA A 90 -17.07 30.48 -13.62
CA ALA A 90 -16.00 29.51 -13.83
C ALA A 90 -15.83 29.21 -15.32
N THR A 91 -14.62 28.79 -15.72
CA THR A 91 -14.43 28.18 -17.04
C THR A 91 -14.74 26.69 -16.97
N ILE A 92 -15.62 26.20 -17.85
CA ILE A 92 -15.97 24.77 -17.93
C ILE A 92 -15.47 24.22 -19.27
N LEU A 93 -14.66 23.16 -19.23
CA LEU A 93 -14.17 22.48 -20.43
C LEU A 93 -14.80 21.08 -20.57
N ASP A 94 -15.47 20.85 -21.69
CA ASP A 94 -15.89 19.53 -22.13
C ASP A 94 -14.85 18.97 -23.10
N ILE A 95 -14.09 17.97 -22.67
CA ILE A 95 -13.05 17.35 -23.50
C ILE A 95 -13.51 16.03 -24.15
N ARG A 96 -14.83 15.77 -24.16
CA ARG A 96 -15.43 14.70 -24.97
C ARG A 96 -15.36 15.04 -26.46
N SER A 97 -15.79 14.09 -27.30
CA SER A 97 -15.87 14.33 -28.74
C SER A 97 -16.83 15.47 -29.07
N ALA A 98 -16.62 16.13 -30.21
CA ALA A 98 -17.54 17.17 -30.69
C ALA A 98 -18.97 16.64 -30.84
N ALA A 99 -19.14 15.39 -31.29
CA ALA A 99 -20.44 14.75 -31.40
C ALA A 99 -21.13 14.56 -30.03
N ASP A 100 -20.39 14.17 -28.98
CA ASP A 100 -20.95 14.04 -27.64
C ASP A 100 -21.35 15.41 -27.07
N TYR A 101 -20.57 16.45 -27.35
CA TYR A 101 -20.85 17.83 -26.94
C TYR A 101 -22.10 18.39 -27.63
N GLU A 102 -22.18 18.25 -28.96
CA GLU A 102 -23.33 18.71 -29.76
C GLU A 102 -24.63 18.01 -29.37
N ALA A 103 -24.56 16.73 -28.99
CA ALA A 103 -25.73 15.98 -28.54
C ALA A 103 -26.30 16.55 -27.23
N SER A 104 -25.43 16.85 -26.25
CA SER A 104 -25.76 17.57 -25.02
C SER A 104 -24.50 17.78 -24.19
N HIS A 105 -24.37 18.96 -23.58
CA HIS A 105 -23.26 19.30 -22.68
C HIS A 105 -23.72 20.18 -21.52
N ILE A 106 -22.82 20.38 -20.55
CA ILE A 106 -23.07 21.24 -19.39
C ILE A 106 -23.12 22.70 -19.80
N LYS A 107 -24.10 23.45 -19.28
CA LYS A 107 -24.29 24.87 -19.57
C LYS A 107 -23.02 25.68 -19.33
N GLY A 108 -22.64 26.51 -20.30
CA GLY A 108 -21.41 27.31 -20.27
C GLY A 108 -20.13 26.53 -20.62
N ALA A 109 -20.20 25.22 -20.88
CA ALA A 109 -19.03 24.44 -21.25
C ALA A 109 -18.55 24.76 -22.66
N VAL A 110 -17.23 24.88 -22.80
CA VAL A 110 -16.53 25.04 -24.08
C VAL A 110 -15.94 23.69 -24.47
N ASN A 111 -16.15 23.29 -25.72
CA ASN A 111 -15.62 22.01 -26.21
C ASN A 111 -14.14 22.13 -26.58
N ALA A 112 -13.30 21.31 -25.96
CA ALA A 112 -11.89 21.15 -26.30
C ALA A 112 -11.57 19.64 -26.45
N PRO A 113 -11.98 19.00 -27.56
CA PRO A 113 -11.91 17.55 -27.70
C PRO A 113 -10.53 16.97 -27.45
N TRP A 114 -10.48 15.90 -26.66
CA TRP A 114 -9.27 15.13 -26.46
C TRP A 114 -8.78 14.47 -27.77
N GLY A 115 -7.46 14.32 -27.92
CA GLY A 115 -6.85 13.57 -29.04
C GLY A 115 -6.08 14.42 -30.06
N GLY A 116 -5.86 15.70 -29.76
CA GLY A 116 -5.05 16.60 -30.57
C GLY A 116 -4.63 17.84 -29.77
N MET A 117 -4.42 18.96 -30.47
CA MET A 117 -3.94 20.21 -29.88
C MET A 117 -5.03 21.05 -29.18
N ALA A 118 -6.31 20.68 -29.26
CA ALA A 118 -7.42 21.52 -28.81
C ALA A 118 -7.29 22.04 -27.36
N ILE A 119 -6.75 21.24 -26.45
CA ILE A 119 -6.53 21.65 -25.06
C ILE A 119 -5.33 22.60 -24.95
N ALA A 120 -4.24 22.36 -25.69
CA ALA A 120 -3.10 23.27 -25.72
C ALA A 120 -3.45 24.62 -26.37
N ASP A 121 -4.30 24.60 -27.40
CA ASP A 121 -4.72 25.79 -28.17
C ASP A 121 -5.73 26.66 -27.40
N ILE A 122 -6.57 26.06 -26.54
CA ILE A 122 -7.56 26.82 -25.77
C ILE A 122 -6.96 27.50 -24.53
N MET A 123 -5.82 27.04 -24.02
CA MET A 123 -5.20 27.57 -22.78
C MET A 123 -4.97 29.09 -22.83
N THR A 124 -4.57 29.66 -23.97
CA THR A 124 -4.33 31.10 -24.11
C THR A 124 -5.59 31.96 -23.99
N LYS A 125 -6.77 31.31 -24.02
CA LYS A 125 -8.09 31.96 -24.02
C LYS A 125 -8.84 31.78 -22.70
N ILE A 126 -8.28 31.03 -21.75
CA ILE A 126 -8.90 30.76 -20.45
C ILE A 126 -8.49 31.88 -19.47
N PRO A 127 -9.43 32.58 -18.80
CA PRO A 127 -9.09 33.54 -17.77
C PRO A 127 -8.41 32.88 -16.56
N MET A 128 -7.36 33.51 -16.02
CA MET A 128 -6.59 33.02 -14.87
C MET A 128 -7.19 33.37 -13.50
N ASP A 129 -8.17 34.27 -13.45
CA ASP A 129 -8.79 34.80 -12.24
C ASP A 129 -9.98 33.98 -11.73
N GLN A 130 -10.28 32.85 -12.39
CA GLN A 130 -11.38 31.96 -12.03
C GLN A 130 -10.97 30.48 -12.14
N PRO A 131 -11.65 29.58 -11.40
CA PRO A 131 -11.37 28.15 -11.49
C PRO A 131 -11.76 27.56 -12.84
N VAL A 132 -11.05 26.50 -13.24
CA VAL A 132 -11.29 25.72 -14.45
C VAL A 132 -11.81 24.34 -14.08
N TYR A 133 -13.02 24.00 -14.48
CA TYR A 133 -13.61 22.68 -14.27
C TYR A 133 -13.65 21.92 -15.57
N LEU A 134 -13.14 20.68 -15.58
CA LEU A 134 -13.12 19.88 -16.80
C LEU A 134 -13.60 18.45 -16.59
N TYR A 135 -14.30 17.95 -17.61
CA TYR A 135 -14.79 16.58 -17.63
C TYR A 135 -14.59 15.95 -19.01
N CYS A 136 -14.32 14.65 -18.99
CA CYS A 136 -14.36 13.79 -20.17
C CYS A 136 -15.45 12.74 -19.99
N VAL A 137 -15.46 11.69 -20.79
CA VAL A 137 -16.42 10.59 -20.66
C VAL A 137 -16.34 9.92 -19.28
N SER A 138 -15.13 9.61 -18.79
CA SER A 138 -14.93 8.77 -17.59
C SER A 138 -14.08 9.39 -16.47
N GLY A 139 -13.61 10.62 -16.66
CA GLY A 139 -12.74 11.34 -15.73
C GLY A 139 -11.23 11.11 -15.94
N GLN A 140 -10.82 10.18 -16.80
CA GLN A 140 -9.42 9.77 -17.00
C GLN A 140 -8.54 10.82 -17.66
N THR A 141 -8.87 11.16 -18.91
CA THR A 141 -8.13 12.15 -19.70
C THR A 141 -8.30 13.56 -19.11
N ALA A 142 -9.39 13.78 -18.36
CA ALA A 142 -9.54 15.00 -17.56
C ALA A 142 -8.47 15.09 -16.47
N GLY A 143 -8.05 13.97 -15.86
CA GLY A 143 -6.91 13.96 -14.92
C GLY A 143 -5.60 14.37 -15.59
N GLN A 144 -5.32 13.88 -16.81
CA GLN A 144 -4.14 14.31 -17.57
C GLN A 144 -4.18 15.82 -17.87
N ALA A 145 -5.32 16.31 -18.35
CA ALA A 145 -5.50 17.72 -18.67
C ALA A 145 -5.41 18.64 -17.43
N VAL A 146 -5.94 18.19 -16.28
CA VAL A 146 -5.80 18.88 -14.99
C VAL A 146 -4.34 19.17 -14.66
N HIS A 147 -3.46 18.18 -14.81
CA HIS A 147 -2.05 18.40 -14.51
C HIS A 147 -1.44 19.46 -15.46
N THR A 148 -1.68 19.35 -16.77
CA THR A 148 -1.16 20.33 -17.74
C THR A 148 -1.70 21.74 -17.52
N LEU A 149 -2.98 21.89 -17.14
CA LEU A 149 -3.58 23.19 -16.85
C LEU A 149 -3.01 23.80 -15.55
N ASN A 150 -2.87 23.02 -14.49
CA ASN A 150 -2.28 23.53 -13.24
C ASN A 150 -0.80 23.89 -13.42
N LEU A 151 -0.05 23.13 -14.23
CA LEU A 151 1.32 23.48 -14.58
C LEU A 151 1.39 24.80 -15.36
N ALA A 152 0.39 25.07 -16.19
CA ALA A 152 0.25 26.33 -16.93
C ALA A 152 -0.22 27.52 -16.07
N GLY A 153 -0.55 27.29 -14.78
CA GLY A 153 -0.93 28.34 -13.82
C GLY A 153 -2.42 28.42 -13.46
N PHE A 154 -3.27 27.55 -14.01
CA PHE A 154 -4.71 27.57 -13.73
C PHE A 154 -5.08 26.83 -12.43
N ASP A 155 -6.12 27.26 -11.70
CA ASP A 155 -6.79 26.41 -10.69
C ASP A 155 -7.74 25.43 -11.39
N ALA A 156 -7.18 24.34 -11.92
CA ALA A 156 -7.94 23.38 -12.70
C ALA A 156 -8.31 22.12 -11.89
N ARG A 157 -9.57 21.69 -12.00
CA ARG A 157 -10.12 20.54 -11.26
C ARG A 157 -10.93 19.63 -12.18
N SER A 158 -10.67 18.32 -12.08
CA SER A 158 -11.46 17.33 -12.84
C SER A 158 -12.71 16.94 -12.08
N ILE A 159 -13.80 16.74 -12.80
CA ILE A 159 -15.04 16.24 -12.20
C ILE A 159 -14.94 14.72 -12.02
N ASN A 160 -15.23 14.25 -10.81
CA ASN A 160 -15.16 12.84 -10.44
C ASN A 160 -15.90 11.97 -11.47
N LEU A 161 -15.28 10.89 -11.94
CA LEU A 161 -15.88 9.91 -12.87
C LEU A 161 -16.37 10.46 -14.23
N GLY A 162 -16.11 11.72 -14.55
CA GLY A 162 -16.52 12.35 -15.81
C GLY A 162 -18.04 12.35 -16.04
N PHE A 163 -18.45 12.50 -17.29
CA PHE A 163 -19.85 12.64 -17.66
C PHE A 163 -20.65 11.34 -17.50
N LYS A 164 -20.18 10.25 -18.11
CA LYS A 164 -20.93 8.97 -18.21
C LYS A 164 -21.08 8.26 -16.87
N PHE A 165 -20.01 8.21 -16.08
CA PHE A 165 -20.02 7.47 -14.83
C PHE A 165 -20.36 8.34 -13.62
N GLY A 166 -20.27 9.67 -13.77
CA GLY A 166 -20.47 10.66 -12.72
C GLY A 166 -21.61 11.63 -12.98
N ILE A 167 -21.35 12.70 -13.74
CA ILE A 167 -22.24 13.86 -13.88
C ILE A 167 -23.66 13.46 -14.32
N SER A 168 -23.78 12.59 -15.32
CA SER A 168 -25.08 12.13 -15.83
C SER A 168 -25.93 11.32 -14.83
N LYS A 169 -25.35 10.94 -13.68
CA LYS A 169 -26.05 10.21 -12.62
C LYS A 169 -26.49 11.12 -11.46
N VAL A 170 -26.20 12.42 -11.54
CA VAL A 170 -26.58 13.38 -10.50
C VAL A 170 -28.04 13.76 -10.69
N GLU A 171 -28.80 13.73 -9.60
CA GLU A 171 -30.18 14.21 -9.59
C GLU A 171 -30.24 15.70 -9.97
N GLY A 172 -31.11 16.06 -10.92
CA GLY A 172 -31.25 17.43 -11.40
C GLY A 172 -30.25 17.84 -12.49
N VAL A 173 -29.40 16.93 -12.98
CA VAL A 173 -28.45 17.23 -14.08
C VAL A 173 -29.14 17.81 -15.32
N ASP A 174 -30.37 17.39 -15.64
CA ASP A 174 -31.12 17.88 -16.79
C ASP A 174 -31.33 19.41 -16.78
N GLN A 175 -31.30 20.05 -15.60
CA GLN A 175 -31.46 21.50 -15.46
C GLN A 175 -30.22 22.28 -15.88
N VAL A 176 -29.07 21.61 -15.94
CA VAL A 176 -27.77 22.20 -16.32
C VAL A 176 -27.26 21.68 -17.66
N LEU A 177 -28.06 20.88 -18.38
CA LEU A 177 -27.75 20.44 -19.74
C LEU A 177 -28.25 21.44 -20.78
N THR A 178 -27.49 21.58 -21.85
CA THR A 178 -27.82 22.44 -22.99
C THR A 178 -27.25 21.86 -24.29
N THR A 179 -27.68 22.43 -25.41
CA THR A 179 -27.07 22.27 -26.74
C THR A 179 -26.53 23.61 -27.27
N GLU A 180 -26.65 24.69 -26.49
CA GLU A 180 -26.16 26.02 -26.84
C GLU A 180 -24.64 26.09 -26.67
N ALA A 181 -23.92 26.18 -27.78
CA ALA A 181 -22.46 26.21 -27.77
C ALA A 181 -21.92 27.48 -27.10
N THR A 182 -20.84 27.31 -26.32
CA THR A 182 -20.06 28.40 -25.71
C THR A 182 -18.66 28.40 -26.32
N THR A 183 -18.10 29.57 -26.62
CA THR A 183 -16.78 29.71 -27.24
C THR A 183 -15.92 30.75 -26.54
N LEU A 184 -14.63 30.46 -26.37
CA LEU A 184 -13.60 31.42 -26.01
C LEU A 184 -12.85 31.82 -27.29
N THR A 185 -12.77 33.12 -27.57
CA THR A 185 -12.29 33.62 -28.87
C THR A 185 -11.04 34.49 -28.78
N GLU A 186 -10.88 35.24 -27.69
CA GLU A 186 -9.76 36.15 -27.50
C GLU A 186 -8.64 35.49 -26.71
N ASP A 187 -7.39 35.71 -27.15
CA ASP A 187 -6.20 35.35 -26.38
C ASP A 187 -5.99 36.39 -25.29
N ILE A 188 -6.16 35.98 -24.05
CA ILE A 188 -6.13 36.84 -22.85
C ILE A 188 -5.10 36.38 -21.82
N THR A 189 -4.50 35.21 -22.03
CA THR A 189 -3.64 34.54 -21.06
C THR A 189 -2.30 34.19 -21.66
N VAL A 190 -1.24 34.56 -20.93
CA VAL A 190 0.16 34.26 -21.25
C VAL A 190 0.61 33.08 -20.40
N ILE A 191 1.12 32.03 -21.05
CA ILE A 191 1.68 30.84 -20.39
C ILE A 191 3.20 30.93 -20.43
N ASP A 192 3.87 30.52 -19.35
CA ASP A 192 5.34 30.43 -19.32
C ASP A 192 5.86 29.68 -20.56
N PRO A 193 6.84 30.21 -21.31
CA PRO A 193 7.28 29.60 -22.57
C PRO A 193 7.84 28.18 -22.43
N ILE A 194 8.50 27.85 -21.31
CA ILE A 194 9.04 26.51 -21.05
C ILE A 194 7.87 25.54 -20.87
N VAL A 195 6.89 25.93 -20.05
CA VAL A 195 5.67 25.15 -19.83
C VAL A 195 4.87 24.97 -21.10
N LYS A 196 4.63 26.04 -21.85
CA LYS A 196 3.87 26.00 -23.11
C LYS A 196 4.51 25.04 -24.11
N LYS A 197 5.83 25.09 -24.27
CA LYS A 197 6.57 24.19 -25.16
C LYS A 197 6.42 22.72 -24.72
N ALA A 198 6.49 22.44 -23.41
CA ALA A 198 6.34 21.09 -22.89
C ALA A 198 4.91 20.56 -23.09
N ILE A 199 3.90 21.40 -22.85
CA ILE A 199 2.48 21.08 -23.08
C ILE A 199 2.21 20.83 -24.58
N ASP A 200 2.75 21.65 -25.47
CA ASP A 200 2.60 21.46 -26.92
C ASP A 200 3.21 20.12 -27.37
N ALA A 201 4.38 19.77 -26.83
CA ALA A 201 5.00 18.47 -27.09
C ALA A 201 4.14 17.31 -26.54
N TYR A 202 3.59 17.46 -25.33
CA TYR A 202 2.71 16.47 -24.71
C TYR A 202 1.49 16.15 -25.57
N TYR A 203 0.74 17.18 -25.98
CA TYR A 203 -0.46 17.02 -26.79
C TYR A 203 -0.15 16.63 -28.24
N GLY A 204 0.94 17.16 -28.82
CA GLY A 204 1.41 16.75 -30.15
C GLY A 204 1.76 15.26 -30.23
N GLY A 205 2.29 14.68 -29.15
CA GLY A 205 2.60 13.26 -29.07
C GLY A 205 1.38 12.32 -29.12
N LEU A 206 0.16 12.81 -28.85
CA LEU A 206 -1.06 11.98 -28.90
C LEU A 206 -1.29 11.39 -30.29
N ALA A 207 -0.87 12.10 -31.34
CA ALA A 207 -0.99 11.62 -32.71
C ALA A 207 -0.16 10.36 -32.98
N ALA A 208 0.97 10.19 -32.29
CA ALA A 208 1.87 9.04 -32.46
C ALA A 208 1.29 7.75 -31.84
N VAL A 209 0.45 7.87 -30.81
CA VAL A 209 -0.11 6.72 -30.08
C VAL A 209 -1.54 6.38 -30.46
N LYS A 210 -2.20 7.19 -31.29
CA LYS A 210 -3.64 7.12 -31.57
C LYS A 210 -4.12 5.75 -32.10
N ASP A 211 -3.28 5.07 -32.90
CA ASP A 211 -3.59 3.78 -33.54
C ASP A 211 -2.88 2.61 -32.84
N THR A 212 -2.38 2.82 -31.62
CA THR A 212 -1.69 1.81 -30.81
C THR A 212 -2.57 1.38 -29.63
N ARG A 213 -2.19 0.29 -28.95
CA ARG A 213 -2.81 -0.11 -27.67
C ARG A 213 -2.68 0.95 -26.56
N PHE A 214 -1.86 1.98 -26.76
CA PHE A 214 -1.61 3.09 -25.85
C PHE A 214 -2.32 4.40 -26.23
N ALA A 215 -3.38 4.33 -27.03
CA ALA A 215 -4.15 5.50 -27.44
C ALA A 215 -4.56 6.37 -26.24
N SER A 216 -4.35 7.68 -26.36
CA SER A 216 -4.56 8.66 -25.27
C SER A 216 -3.64 8.50 -24.06
N TYR A 217 -2.48 7.87 -24.22
CA TYR A 217 -1.59 7.50 -23.13
C TYR A 217 -2.31 6.66 -22.06
N LYS A 218 -3.10 5.70 -22.52
CA LYS A 218 -3.85 4.77 -21.68
C LYS A 218 -3.71 3.35 -22.21
N VAL A 219 -3.78 2.38 -21.31
CA VAL A 219 -3.89 0.95 -21.64
C VAL A 219 -5.20 0.40 -21.06
N SER A 220 -5.86 -0.50 -21.77
CA SER A 220 -7.05 -1.18 -21.24
C SER A 220 -6.64 -2.27 -20.24
N GLU A 221 -7.59 -2.71 -19.42
CA GLU A 221 -7.36 -3.83 -18.52
C GLU A 221 -7.05 -5.13 -19.27
N ASP A 222 -7.76 -5.36 -20.38
CA ASP A 222 -7.58 -6.56 -21.21
C ASP A 222 -6.20 -6.56 -21.89
N GLU A 223 -5.72 -5.41 -22.35
CA GLU A 223 -4.38 -5.25 -22.93
C GLU A 223 -3.28 -5.40 -21.86
N LEU A 224 -3.47 -4.81 -20.67
CA LEU A 224 -2.51 -5.01 -19.57
C LEU A 224 -2.44 -6.49 -19.16
N ASN A 225 -3.58 -7.18 -19.06
CA ASN A 225 -3.59 -8.62 -18.76
C ASN A 225 -2.86 -9.42 -19.85
N ALA A 226 -3.08 -9.09 -21.13
CA ALA A 226 -2.34 -9.73 -22.23
C ALA A 226 -0.83 -9.46 -22.17
N MET A 227 -0.41 -8.24 -21.81
CA MET A 227 1.00 -7.89 -21.59
C MET A 227 1.61 -8.70 -20.43
N MET A 228 0.86 -8.92 -19.35
CA MET A 228 1.28 -9.75 -18.22
C MET A 228 1.41 -11.24 -18.59
N GLU A 229 0.42 -11.79 -19.30
CA GLU A 229 0.42 -13.19 -19.75
C GLU A 229 1.55 -13.48 -20.74
N ALA A 230 1.95 -12.48 -21.53
CA ALA A 230 3.04 -12.56 -22.48
C ALA A 230 4.43 -12.27 -21.85
N ASP A 231 4.51 -12.01 -20.54
CA ASP A 231 5.73 -11.63 -19.83
C ASP A 231 6.46 -10.46 -20.52
N GLU A 232 5.69 -9.46 -20.98
CA GLU A 232 6.25 -8.26 -21.60
C GLU A 232 7.02 -7.42 -20.56
N ASP A 233 8.11 -6.76 -21.00
CA ASP A 233 8.93 -5.95 -20.12
C ASP A 233 8.33 -4.54 -19.92
N PHE A 234 7.68 -4.31 -18.77
CA PHE A 234 7.13 -3.02 -18.35
C PHE A 234 7.19 -2.84 -16.83
N VAL A 235 6.88 -1.63 -16.35
CA VAL A 235 6.70 -1.35 -14.92
C VAL A 235 5.24 -1.10 -14.63
N LEU A 236 4.71 -1.75 -13.60
CA LEU A 236 3.38 -1.49 -13.08
C LEU A 236 3.46 -0.64 -11.81
N LEU A 237 2.76 0.49 -11.78
CA LEU A 237 2.84 1.47 -10.69
C LEU A 237 1.46 1.75 -10.09
N SER A 238 1.27 1.34 -8.84
CA SER A 238 0.13 1.74 -8.02
C SER A 238 0.37 3.08 -7.35
N VAL A 239 -0.48 4.05 -7.64
CA VAL A 239 -0.50 5.34 -6.93
C VAL A 239 -1.56 5.43 -5.83
N ARG A 240 -2.14 4.30 -5.44
CA ARG A 240 -3.05 4.20 -4.29
C ARG A 240 -2.28 4.33 -2.97
N SER A 241 -3.00 4.56 -1.87
CA SER A 241 -2.41 4.53 -0.53
C SER A 241 -1.71 3.20 -0.27
N GLU A 242 -0.66 3.21 0.56
CA GLU A 242 0.04 1.99 0.98
C GLU A 242 -0.94 1.00 1.60
N LYS A 243 -1.84 1.47 2.47
CA LYS A 243 -2.89 0.65 3.08
C LYS A 243 -3.72 -0.10 2.03
N ASP A 244 -4.22 0.57 1.00
CA ASP A 244 -5.09 -0.07 0.00
C ASP A 244 -4.32 -0.94 -0.98
N TYR A 245 -3.05 -0.62 -1.23
CA TYR A 245 -2.13 -1.47 -1.96
C TYR A 245 -1.88 -2.79 -1.22
N LEU A 246 -1.66 -2.72 0.09
CA LEU A 246 -1.48 -3.89 0.97
C LEU A 246 -2.75 -4.74 1.08
N LEU A 247 -3.94 -4.15 0.98
CA LEU A 247 -5.19 -4.90 0.96
C LEU A 247 -5.36 -5.75 -0.31
N GLY A 248 -4.81 -5.31 -1.43
CA GLY A 248 -4.78 -6.05 -2.69
C GLY A 248 -4.31 -5.17 -3.83
N HIS A 249 -3.42 -5.69 -4.66
CA HIS A 249 -2.82 -5.01 -5.81
C HIS A 249 -2.64 -5.97 -6.97
N ILE A 250 -2.37 -5.41 -8.15
CA ILE A 250 -2.06 -6.17 -9.36
C ILE A 250 -0.63 -6.73 -9.19
N GLU A 251 -0.42 -7.98 -9.59
CA GLU A 251 0.87 -8.65 -9.49
C GLU A 251 1.99 -7.85 -10.19
N GLY A 252 3.18 -7.83 -9.58
CA GLY A 252 4.34 -7.09 -10.08
C GLY A 252 4.29 -5.57 -9.89
N ALA A 253 3.21 -5.02 -9.32
CA ALA A 253 3.11 -3.59 -9.08
C ALA A 253 4.16 -3.09 -8.05
N ILE A 254 4.60 -1.84 -8.23
CA ILE A 254 5.32 -1.06 -7.23
C ILE A 254 4.33 -0.03 -6.64
N ASN A 255 4.45 0.32 -5.37
CA ASN A 255 3.61 1.35 -4.77
C ASN A 255 4.36 2.68 -4.60
N LEU A 256 3.86 3.73 -5.25
CA LEU A 256 4.29 5.12 -5.06
C LEU A 256 3.03 5.96 -4.80
N PRO A 257 2.58 6.09 -3.53
CA PRO A 257 1.32 6.74 -3.22
C PRO A 257 1.21 8.17 -3.77
N PHE A 258 0.05 8.50 -4.35
CA PHE A 258 -0.25 9.85 -4.81
C PHE A 258 -0.26 10.84 -3.63
N GLY A 259 0.59 11.86 -3.69
CA GLY A 259 0.73 12.85 -2.64
C GLY A 259 1.95 13.74 -2.83
N LYS A 260 2.26 14.54 -1.80
CA LYS A 260 3.26 15.61 -1.86
C LYS A 260 4.67 15.14 -2.21
N GLU A 261 5.06 13.96 -1.73
CA GLU A 261 6.40 13.40 -1.92
C GLU A 261 6.54 12.58 -3.22
N MET A 262 5.48 12.47 -4.03
CA MET A 262 5.47 11.59 -5.21
C MET A 262 6.56 11.92 -6.23
N ALA A 263 6.84 13.21 -6.45
CA ALA A 263 7.77 13.64 -7.49
C ALA A 263 9.18 13.08 -7.30
N ALA A 264 9.65 12.95 -6.05
CA ALA A 264 10.96 12.39 -5.73
C ALA A 264 11.08 10.92 -6.17
N GLY A 265 10.00 10.15 -6.06
CA GLY A 265 9.98 8.74 -6.45
C GLY A 265 10.08 8.50 -7.96
N PHE A 266 9.91 9.53 -8.80
CA PHE A 266 10.08 9.38 -10.25
C PHE A 266 11.54 9.13 -10.66
N ALA A 267 12.52 9.51 -9.84
CA ALA A 267 13.94 9.30 -10.12
C ALA A 267 14.32 7.81 -10.13
N ASP A 268 13.66 7.01 -9.30
CA ASP A 268 13.94 5.58 -9.12
C ASP A 268 13.27 4.69 -10.17
N LEU A 269 12.41 5.26 -11.03
CA LEU A 269 11.71 4.51 -12.08
C LEU A 269 12.61 4.29 -13.30
N PRO A 270 12.60 3.08 -13.89
CA PRO A 270 13.35 2.80 -15.11
C PRO A 270 12.82 3.65 -16.26
N LYS A 271 13.73 4.33 -16.96
CA LYS A 271 13.41 5.28 -18.04
C LYS A 271 13.31 4.63 -19.41
N ASP A 272 13.78 3.39 -19.53
CA ASP A 272 13.81 2.57 -20.73
C ASP A 272 12.58 1.66 -20.88
N LYS A 273 11.67 1.67 -19.90
CA LYS A 273 10.47 0.84 -19.86
C LYS A 273 9.20 1.69 -19.88
N THR A 274 8.13 1.16 -20.44
CA THR A 274 6.80 1.76 -20.29
C THR A 274 6.33 1.59 -18.85
N VAL A 275 5.88 2.67 -18.23
CA VAL A 275 5.30 2.69 -16.88
C VAL A 275 3.78 2.72 -16.99
N VAL A 276 3.12 1.62 -16.62
CA VAL A 276 1.68 1.52 -16.50
C VAL A 276 1.26 1.99 -15.11
N VAL A 277 0.61 3.16 -15.04
CA VAL A 277 0.18 3.79 -13.78
C VAL A 277 -1.29 3.49 -13.51
N TYR A 278 -1.63 3.08 -12.30
CA TYR A 278 -3.03 2.89 -11.90
C TYR A 278 -3.33 3.45 -10.50
N CYS A 279 -4.55 3.93 -10.33
CA CYS A 279 -5.08 4.33 -9.04
C CYS A 279 -6.40 3.58 -8.77
N TYR A 280 -7.32 4.14 -7.99
CA TYR A 280 -8.63 3.50 -7.72
C TYR A 280 -9.51 3.43 -8.97
N SER A 281 -9.69 4.57 -9.65
CA SER A 281 -10.58 4.71 -10.82
C SER A 281 -9.86 5.12 -12.10
N GLY A 282 -8.59 5.56 -11.97
CA GLY A 282 -7.68 6.02 -13.02
C GLY A 282 -7.48 7.56 -13.13
N GLN A 283 -8.27 8.39 -12.43
CA GLN A 283 -8.18 9.85 -12.58
C GLN A 283 -6.85 10.45 -12.08
N THR A 284 -6.40 10.08 -10.87
CA THR A 284 -5.11 10.54 -10.35
C THR A 284 -3.94 9.86 -11.06
N ALA A 285 -4.12 8.64 -11.57
CA ALA A 285 -3.15 8.03 -12.48
C ALA A 285 -2.98 8.87 -13.76
N GLY A 286 -4.06 9.45 -14.29
CA GLY A 286 -3.99 10.43 -15.38
C GLY A 286 -3.13 11.66 -15.04
N GLN A 287 -3.29 12.23 -13.83
CA GLN A 287 -2.44 13.35 -13.38
C GLN A 287 -0.97 12.93 -13.31
N THR A 288 -0.68 11.76 -12.73
CA THR A 288 0.68 11.21 -12.65
C THR A 288 1.28 10.91 -14.02
N VAL A 289 0.50 10.38 -14.97
CA VAL A 289 0.97 10.10 -16.35
C VAL A 289 1.35 11.38 -17.07
N ALA A 290 0.56 12.46 -16.93
CA ALA A 290 0.92 13.75 -17.51
C ALA A 290 2.25 14.27 -16.93
N ALA A 291 2.41 14.22 -15.60
CA ALA A 291 3.65 14.59 -14.93
C ALA A 291 4.85 13.78 -15.45
N MET A 292 4.73 12.45 -15.50
CA MET A 292 5.78 11.56 -15.95
C MET A 292 6.19 11.82 -17.40
N ARG A 293 5.22 11.97 -18.32
CA ARG A 293 5.52 12.22 -19.74
C ARG A 293 6.13 13.59 -19.98
N LEU A 294 5.77 14.61 -19.19
CA LEU A 294 6.42 15.93 -19.24
C LEU A 294 7.90 15.84 -18.81
N LEU A 295 8.25 14.90 -17.94
CA LEU A 295 9.63 14.57 -17.55
C LEU A 295 10.29 13.53 -18.46
N GLY A 296 9.70 13.21 -19.61
CA GLY A 296 10.25 12.28 -20.59
C GLY A 296 10.15 10.80 -20.22
N ILE A 297 9.37 10.44 -19.20
CA ILE A 297 9.11 9.05 -18.83
C ILE A 297 7.95 8.53 -19.69
N ASP A 298 8.13 7.39 -20.37
CA ASP A 298 7.06 6.76 -21.13
C ASP A 298 6.03 6.13 -20.17
N ALA A 299 4.95 6.87 -19.89
CA ALA A 299 3.91 6.43 -18.95
C ALA A 299 2.52 6.36 -19.58
N VAL A 300 1.73 5.36 -19.21
CA VAL A 300 0.34 5.18 -19.64
C VAL A 300 -0.56 4.89 -18.43
N SER A 301 -1.82 5.37 -18.47
CA SER A 301 -2.78 5.13 -17.38
C SER A 301 -3.58 3.85 -17.63
N LEU A 302 -3.71 2.97 -16.64
CA LEU A 302 -4.68 1.87 -16.68
C LEU A 302 -6.11 2.43 -16.64
N ASN A 303 -6.88 2.16 -17.69
CA ASN A 303 -8.09 2.90 -18.04
C ASN A 303 -9.12 3.06 -16.90
N GLY A 304 -9.50 1.98 -16.20
CA GLY A 304 -10.42 2.00 -15.06
C GLY A 304 -9.73 1.90 -13.69
N GLY A 305 -8.40 1.95 -13.66
CA GLY A 305 -7.59 1.72 -12.46
C GLY A 305 -7.82 0.32 -11.86
N MET A 306 -7.73 0.23 -10.53
CA MET A 306 -8.06 -0.98 -9.78
C MET A 306 -9.54 -1.40 -9.98
N GLY A 307 -10.42 -0.44 -10.22
CA GLY A 307 -11.87 -0.63 -10.32
C GLY A 307 -12.59 -0.24 -9.04
N VAL A 308 -13.70 0.47 -9.20
CA VAL A 308 -14.66 0.81 -8.14
C VAL A 308 -16.07 0.53 -8.65
N GLY A 309 -17.04 0.29 -7.75
CA GLY A 309 -18.40 -0.04 -8.19
C GLY A 309 -19.03 1.02 -9.12
N SER A 310 -18.66 2.29 -8.97
CA SER A 310 -19.20 3.41 -9.75
C SER A 310 -18.66 3.53 -11.19
N ASN A 311 -17.51 2.91 -11.50
CA ASN A 311 -16.93 2.87 -12.86
C ASN A 311 -17.08 1.52 -13.55
N ALA A 312 -17.83 0.57 -13.01
CA ALA A 312 -18.12 -0.69 -13.71
C ALA A 312 -18.76 -0.44 -15.10
N PRO A 313 -18.42 -1.24 -16.13
CA PRO A 313 -17.61 -2.47 -16.08
C PRO A 313 -16.09 -2.26 -16.30
N ILE A 314 -15.57 -1.03 -16.27
CA ILE A 314 -14.12 -0.79 -16.43
C ILE A 314 -13.40 -0.86 -15.07
N GLY A 315 -12.11 -1.21 -15.07
CA GLY A 315 -11.28 -1.42 -13.89
C GLY A 315 -10.89 -2.88 -13.68
N TRP A 316 -9.67 -3.12 -13.19
CA TRP A 316 -9.06 -4.45 -13.09
C TRP A 316 -9.96 -5.49 -12.42
N THR A 317 -10.44 -5.18 -11.21
CA THR A 317 -11.32 -6.09 -10.45
C THR A 317 -12.73 -6.17 -11.03
N ASN A 318 -13.23 -5.08 -11.62
CA ASN A 318 -14.54 -5.08 -12.31
C ASN A 318 -14.55 -5.98 -13.55
N LYS A 319 -13.39 -6.23 -14.15
CA LYS A 319 -13.19 -7.19 -15.25
C LYS A 319 -13.00 -8.63 -14.77
N GLY A 320 -12.89 -8.85 -13.46
CA GLY A 320 -12.67 -10.17 -12.86
C GLY A 320 -11.21 -10.61 -12.88
N TYR A 321 -10.26 -9.70 -13.15
CA TYR A 321 -8.84 -10.03 -13.05
C TYR A 321 -8.39 -10.09 -11.59
N THR A 322 -7.55 -11.07 -11.29
CA THR A 322 -7.15 -11.40 -9.93
C THR A 322 -6.15 -10.41 -9.36
N THR A 323 -6.14 -10.31 -8.03
CA THR A 323 -5.17 -9.54 -7.26
C THR A 323 -4.25 -10.46 -6.47
N VAL A 324 -3.06 -9.98 -6.11
CA VAL A 324 -2.11 -10.71 -5.25
C VAL A 324 -2.77 -11.21 -3.98
N SER A 325 -3.61 -10.39 -3.34
CA SER A 325 -4.31 -10.78 -2.11
C SER A 325 -5.34 -11.88 -2.34
N GLU A 326 -5.97 -11.95 -3.50
CA GLU A 326 -6.92 -13.02 -3.83
C GLU A 326 -6.18 -14.34 -4.03
N VAL A 327 -5.07 -14.35 -4.79
CA VAL A 327 -4.21 -15.55 -4.95
C VAL A 327 -3.73 -16.07 -3.59
N ILE A 328 -3.25 -15.17 -2.73
CA ILE A 328 -2.82 -15.53 -1.37
C ILE A 328 -4.00 -16.07 -0.54
N SER A 329 -5.17 -15.43 -0.62
CA SER A 329 -6.36 -15.84 0.13
C SER A 329 -6.88 -17.21 -0.32
N GLU A 330 -6.83 -17.51 -1.61
CA GLU A 330 -7.18 -18.82 -2.17
C GLU A 330 -6.21 -19.90 -1.69
N LYS A 331 -4.90 -19.62 -1.70
CA LYS A 331 -3.87 -20.56 -1.20
C LYS A 331 -3.99 -20.78 0.32
N VAL A 332 -4.28 -19.74 1.09
CA VAL A 332 -4.59 -19.86 2.52
C VAL A 332 -5.84 -20.70 2.74
N THR A 333 -6.90 -20.49 1.96
CA THR A 333 -8.14 -21.28 2.06
C THR A 333 -7.86 -22.75 1.75
N ALA A 334 -7.17 -23.02 0.64
CA ALA A 334 -6.79 -24.37 0.23
C ALA A 334 -5.91 -25.09 1.26
N TYR A 335 -5.03 -24.39 1.98
CA TYR A 335 -4.21 -24.97 3.05
C TYR A 335 -5.05 -25.56 4.17
N PHE A 336 -6.13 -24.88 4.56
CA PHE A 336 -7.06 -25.38 5.58
C PHE A 336 -8.00 -26.44 5.00
N GLU A 337 -8.63 -26.18 3.86
CA GLU A 337 -9.58 -27.14 3.24
C GLU A 337 -8.93 -28.51 2.97
N ASN A 338 -7.67 -28.52 2.55
CA ASN A 338 -6.90 -29.74 2.28
C ASN A 338 -6.05 -30.21 3.47
N MET A 339 -6.36 -29.76 4.70
CA MET A 339 -5.59 -30.10 5.88
C MET A 339 -5.54 -31.63 6.10
N PRO A 340 -4.34 -32.24 6.15
CA PRO A 340 -4.20 -33.68 6.33
C PRO A 340 -4.44 -34.09 7.79
N GLU A 341 -4.66 -35.39 8.03
CA GLU A 341 -4.87 -35.93 9.39
C GLU A 341 -3.75 -35.57 10.37
N HIS A 342 -2.51 -35.53 9.89
CA HIS A 342 -1.35 -35.17 10.71
C HIS A 342 -1.21 -33.67 10.98
N ILE A 343 -2.14 -32.83 10.49
CA ILE A 343 -2.21 -31.37 10.70
C ILE A 343 -0.86 -30.65 10.50
N TYR A 344 -0.11 -31.09 9.49
CA TYR A 344 1.24 -30.58 9.17
C TYR A 344 2.23 -30.68 10.35
N LYS A 345 2.11 -31.75 11.15
CA LYS A 345 3.01 -32.06 12.27
C LYS A 345 3.49 -33.50 12.22
N ILE A 346 4.65 -33.75 12.82
CA ILE A 346 5.16 -35.08 13.15
C ILE A 346 5.47 -35.14 14.65
N SER A 347 5.28 -36.31 15.27
CA SER A 347 5.70 -36.50 16.65
C SER A 347 7.23 -36.47 16.76
N GLN A 348 7.75 -36.00 17.88
CA GLN A 348 9.20 -35.98 18.11
C GLN A 348 9.82 -37.39 18.08
N ALA A 349 9.08 -38.42 18.50
CA ALA A 349 9.55 -39.80 18.48
C ALA A 349 9.64 -40.34 17.05
N ASP A 350 8.57 -40.20 16.26
CA ASP A 350 8.56 -40.66 14.86
C ASP A 350 9.61 -39.92 14.02
N PHE A 351 9.82 -38.63 14.30
CA PHE A 351 10.86 -37.84 13.64
C PHE A 351 12.27 -38.38 13.95
N VAL A 352 12.57 -38.71 15.21
CA VAL A 352 13.89 -39.27 15.57
C VAL A 352 14.09 -40.64 14.92
N GLU A 353 13.06 -41.50 14.90
CA GLU A 353 13.15 -42.80 14.22
C GLU A 353 13.32 -42.66 12.70
N LEU A 354 12.67 -41.67 12.09
CA LEU A 354 12.86 -41.33 10.68
C LEU A 354 14.30 -40.94 10.38
N VAL A 355 14.94 -40.14 11.24
CA VAL A 355 16.35 -39.75 11.08
C VAL A 355 17.28 -40.94 11.30
N LYS A 356 17.00 -41.81 12.29
CA LYS A 356 17.78 -43.06 12.49
C LYS A 356 17.72 -43.99 11.28
N ALA A 357 16.57 -44.01 10.60
CA ALA A 357 16.35 -44.83 9.41
C ALA A 357 16.95 -44.23 8.12
N ASP A 358 17.60 -43.06 8.19
CA ASP A 358 18.21 -42.37 7.04
C ASP A 358 17.25 -42.23 5.84
N THR A 359 15.99 -41.89 6.14
CA THR A 359 14.98 -41.71 5.09
C THR A 359 15.29 -40.49 4.25
N ASP A 360 14.96 -40.53 2.96
CA ASP A 360 15.09 -39.38 2.07
C ASP A 360 14.07 -38.29 2.41
N ALA A 361 14.50 -37.34 3.24
CA ALA A 361 13.73 -36.18 3.67
C ALA A 361 14.65 -34.96 3.81
N THR A 362 14.09 -33.77 3.68
CA THR A 362 14.81 -32.53 4.00
C THR A 362 14.48 -32.11 5.43
N ILE A 363 15.50 -31.68 6.17
CA ILE A 363 15.36 -31.24 7.55
C ILE A 363 15.85 -29.80 7.66
N LEU A 364 15.02 -28.94 8.23
CA LEU A 364 15.30 -27.52 8.41
C LEU A 364 15.35 -27.18 9.91
N ASP A 365 16.53 -26.75 10.36
CA ASP A 365 16.75 -26.18 11.68
C ASP A 365 16.66 -24.65 11.59
N ILE A 366 15.60 -24.08 12.15
CA ILE A 366 15.40 -22.62 12.17
C ILE A 366 15.81 -21.98 13.52
N ARG A 367 16.57 -22.68 14.36
CA ARG A 367 17.23 -22.08 15.53
C ARG A 367 18.37 -21.16 15.09
N SER A 368 18.95 -20.43 16.05
CA SER A 368 20.11 -19.59 15.77
C SER A 368 21.29 -20.42 15.25
N ALA A 369 22.18 -19.78 14.48
CA ALA A 369 23.41 -20.41 14.02
C ALA A 369 24.24 -20.98 15.18
N SER A 370 24.29 -20.27 16.32
CA SER A 370 24.99 -20.76 17.51
C SER A 370 24.39 -22.04 18.09
N ASP A 371 23.06 -22.17 18.10
CA ASP A 371 22.37 -23.37 18.59
C ASP A 371 22.60 -24.56 17.64
N TYR A 372 22.67 -24.28 16.34
CA TYR A 372 22.96 -25.27 15.30
C TYR A 372 24.40 -25.77 15.39
N GLU A 373 25.38 -24.88 15.43
CA GLU A 373 26.82 -25.19 15.54
C GLU A 373 27.14 -26.01 16.79
N ALA A 374 26.45 -25.74 17.91
CA ALA A 374 26.64 -26.49 19.14
C ALA A 374 26.23 -27.96 18.99
N SER A 375 25.03 -28.21 18.44
CA SER A 375 24.55 -29.54 18.04
C SER A 375 23.19 -29.43 17.35
N HIS A 376 22.99 -30.21 16.29
CA HIS A 376 21.75 -30.27 15.52
C HIS A 376 21.46 -31.69 15.03
N VAL A 377 20.29 -31.90 14.44
CA VAL A 377 19.87 -33.20 13.90
C VAL A 377 20.65 -33.50 12.61
N LYS A 378 21.13 -34.74 12.45
CA LYS A 378 21.84 -35.19 11.24
C LYS A 378 21.08 -34.84 9.96
N GLY A 379 21.79 -34.29 8.98
CA GLY A 379 21.23 -33.86 7.69
C GLY A 379 20.43 -32.54 7.74
N ALA A 380 20.29 -31.90 8.91
CA ALA A 380 19.58 -30.63 9.01
C ALA A 380 20.39 -29.48 8.38
N VAL A 381 19.71 -28.67 7.57
CA VAL A 381 20.21 -27.40 7.05
C VAL A 381 19.78 -26.29 8.00
N ASN A 382 20.69 -25.36 8.33
CA ASN A 382 20.33 -24.21 9.16
C ASN A 382 19.80 -23.06 8.30
N ALA A 383 18.60 -22.57 8.65
CA ALA A 383 18.08 -21.28 8.17
C ALA A 383 17.51 -20.53 9.36
N PRO A 384 18.35 -19.76 10.08
CA PRO A 384 17.94 -19.11 11.31
C PRO A 384 16.67 -18.29 11.16
N TRP A 385 15.76 -18.44 12.13
CA TRP A 385 14.60 -17.56 12.24
C TRP A 385 15.04 -16.12 12.51
N GLY A 386 14.41 -15.18 11.80
CA GLY A 386 14.76 -13.76 11.84
C GLY A 386 15.68 -13.38 10.68
N GLY A 387 15.37 -12.27 9.99
CA GLY A 387 16.05 -11.90 8.76
C GLY A 387 15.52 -12.65 7.54
N THR A 388 16.36 -12.77 6.49
CA THR A 388 15.97 -13.27 5.16
C THR A 388 16.35 -14.73 4.89
N ALA A 389 17.08 -15.39 5.80
CA ALA A 389 17.69 -16.71 5.56
C ALA A 389 16.69 -17.77 5.06
N ILE A 390 15.49 -17.84 5.64
CA ILE A 390 14.46 -18.81 5.22
C ILE A 390 13.91 -18.48 3.83
N ALA A 391 13.74 -17.18 3.51
CA ALA A 391 13.30 -16.75 2.18
C ALA A 391 14.36 -17.01 1.10
N GLU A 392 15.65 -16.86 1.44
CA GLU A 392 16.78 -17.06 0.53
C GLU A 392 17.04 -18.53 0.16
N ILE A 393 16.64 -19.48 1.00
CA ILE A 393 16.81 -20.91 0.71
C ILE A 393 15.59 -21.54 0.02
N LEU A 394 14.51 -20.79 -0.18
CA LEU A 394 13.22 -21.33 -0.64
C LEU A 394 13.34 -22.07 -1.99
N THR A 395 14.10 -21.49 -2.94
CA THR A 395 14.38 -22.07 -4.27
C THR A 395 15.34 -23.26 -4.23
N LYS A 396 16.03 -23.48 -3.10
CA LYS A 396 17.02 -24.56 -2.91
C LYS A 396 16.44 -25.79 -2.21
N LEU A 397 15.25 -25.66 -1.63
CA LEU A 397 14.55 -26.77 -0.97
C LEU A 397 13.94 -27.70 -2.03
N PRO A 398 14.06 -29.02 -1.90
CA PRO A 398 13.44 -29.97 -2.81
C PRO A 398 11.94 -30.12 -2.53
N MET A 399 11.12 -30.15 -3.59
CA MET A 399 9.66 -30.32 -3.49
C MET A 399 9.18 -31.79 -3.60
N ASP A 400 10.06 -32.69 -4.03
CA ASP A 400 9.73 -34.09 -4.33
C ASP A 400 9.81 -35.02 -3.11
N LYS A 401 10.14 -34.49 -1.93
CA LYS A 401 10.25 -35.24 -0.68
C LYS A 401 9.76 -34.47 0.56
N PRO A 402 9.45 -35.17 1.66
CA PRO A 402 8.99 -34.53 2.89
C PRO A 402 10.00 -33.55 3.47
N LEU A 403 9.50 -32.44 4.02
CA LEU A 403 10.29 -31.38 4.65
C LEU A 403 9.92 -31.25 6.14
N TYR A 404 10.88 -31.51 7.03
CA TYR A 404 10.68 -31.41 8.48
C TYR A 404 11.32 -30.14 9.04
N VAL A 405 10.54 -29.32 9.71
CA VAL A 405 11.02 -28.05 10.29
C VAL A 405 10.97 -28.12 11.81
N TYR A 406 12.06 -27.74 12.45
CA TYR A 406 12.07 -27.54 13.90
C TYR A 406 12.74 -26.23 14.30
N CYS A 407 12.22 -25.67 15.40
CA CYS A 407 12.81 -24.54 16.09
C CYS A 407 13.03 -24.91 17.56
N VAL A 408 13.25 -23.93 18.44
CA VAL A 408 13.41 -24.19 19.88
C VAL A 408 12.18 -24.87 20.50
N SER A 409 10.96 -24.38 20.21
CA SER A 409 9.71 -24.83 20.88
C SER A 409 8.62 -25.37 19.96
N GLY A 410 8.86 -25.37 18.66
CA GLY A 410 7.88 -25.73 17.62
C GLY A 410 6.94 -24.58 17.19
N GLN A 411 6.91 -23.44 17.88
CA GLN A 411 5.97 -22.35 17.55
C GLN A 411 6.30 -21.63 16.23
N THR A 412 7.54 -21.15 16.06
CA THR A 412 7.99 -20.51 14.81
C THR A 412 8.17 -21.53 13.68
N ALA A 413 8.41 -22.79 14.01
CA ALA A 413 8.35 -23.88 13.03
C ALA A 413 6.92 -24.03 12.49
N GLY A 414 5.89 -23.87 13.33
CA GLY A 414 4.50 -23.80 12.88
C GLY A 414 4.24 -22.67 11.89
N GLN A 415 4.75 -21.46 12.16
CA GLN A 415 4.65 -20.32 11.22
C GLN A 415 5.32 -20.67 9.88
N THR A 416 6.56 -21.16 9.92
CA THR A 416 7.34 -21.53 8.72
C THR A 416 6.69 -22.65 7.90
N VAL A 417 6.11 -23.65 8.57
CA VAL A 417 5.45 -24.78 7.90
C VAL A 417 4.22 -24.37 7.12
N ASN A 418 3.42 -23.41 7.62
CA ASN A 418 2.33 -22.86 6.82
C ASN A 418 2.87 -22.22 5.54
N LEU A 419 3.87 -21.33 5.65
CA LEU A 419 4.48 -20.65 4.49
C LEU A 419 5.03 -21.64 3.46
N LEU A 420 5.74 -22.68 3.90
CA LEU A 420 6.29 -23.71 3.01
C LEU A 420 5.20 -24.52 2.31
N ASN A 421 4.12 -24.91 3.00
CA ASN A 421 3.02 -25.62 2.34
C ASN A 421 2.31 -24.73 1.31
N LEU A 422 2.18 -23.43 1.56
CA LEU A 422 1.65 -22.48 0.57
C LEU A 422 2.55 -22.37 -0.67
N ALA A 423 3.87 -22.51 -0.49
CA ALA A 423 4.85 -22.56 -1.57
C ALA A 423 4.91 -23.91 -2.31
N GLY A 424 4.16 -24.92 -1.87
CA GLY A 424 4.05 -26.22 -2.53
C GLY A 424 4.85 -27.37 -1.91
N PHE A 425 5.48 -27.19 -0.75
CA PHE A 425 6.23 -28.25 -0.05
C PHE A 425 5.32 -29.14 0.82
N ASP A 426 5.64 -30.44 0.95
CA ASP A 426 5.09 -31.30 2.04
C ASP A 426 5.85 -31.02 3.34
N ALA A 427 5.57 -29.86 3.94
CA ALA A 427 6.27 -29.42 5.15
C ALA A 427 5.51 -29.80 6.43
N ARG A 428 6.25 -30.26 7.45
CA ARG A 428 5.70 -30.65 8.76
C ARG A 428 6.58 -30.13 9.89
N SER A 429 5.96 -29.62 10.97
CA SER A 429 6.72 -29.18 12.13
C SER A 429 6.94 -30.35 13.09
N VAL A 430 8.15 -30.44 13.65
CA VAL A 430 8.45 -31.42 14.71
C VAL A 430 7.84 -30.93 16.02
N ASN A 431 6.93 -31.74 16.58
CA ASN A 431 6.17 -31.38 17.76
C ASN A 431 7.08 -30.98 18.93
N LEU A 432 6.77 -29.83 19.55
CA LEU A 432 7.50 -29.22 20.68
C LEU A 432 8.94 -28.74 20.36
N GLY A 433 9.37 -28.81 19.09
CA GLY A 433 10.70 -28.36 18.66
C GLY A 433 11.84 -29.09 19.36
N PHE A 434 13.03 -28.49 19.35
CA PHE A 434 14.24 -29.12 19.87
C PHE A 434 14.26 -29.22 21.40
N LYS A 435 14.01 -28.10 22.10
CA LYS A 435 14.19 -28.00 23.56
C LYS A 435 13.16 -28.80 24.35
N PHE A 436 11.90 -28.77 23.91
CA PHE A 436 10.80 -29.42 24.62
C PHE A 436 10.38 -30.76 24.00
N GLY A 437 10.80 -31.05 22.77
CA GLY A 437 10.47 -32.26 22.03
C GLY A 437 11.69 -33.14 21.76
N ILE A 438 12.41 -32.86 20.66
CA ILE A 438 13.47 -33.71 20.10
C ILE A 438 14.51 -34.12 21.17
N SER A 439 15.03 -33.16 21.95
CA SER A 439 16.03 -33.42 23.00
C SER A 439 15.55 -34.26 24.18
N LYS A 440 14.26 -34.62 24.22
CA LYS A 440 13.65 -35.46 25.25
C LYS A 440 13.34 -36.88 24.77
N VAL A 441 13.61 -37.18 23.50
CA VAL A 441 13.39 -38.50 22.92
C VAL A 441 14.54 -39.43 23.29
N GLU A 442 14.21 -40.66 23.67
CA GLU A 442 15.19 -41.70 23.96
C GLU A 442 16.01 -42.04 22.70
N GLY A 443 17.34 -42.08 22.84
CA GLY A 443 18.25 -42.31 21.72
C GLY A 443 18.45 -41.12 20.78
N VAL A 444 18.06 -39.90 21.19
CA VAL A 444 18.30 -38.68 20.40
C VAL A 444 19.79 -38.46 20.10
N ASP A 445 20.70 -38.84 21.01
CA ASP A 445 22.14 -38.67 20.83
C ASP A 445 22.67 -39.39 19.57
N GLU A 446 22.00 -40.46 19.12
CA GLU A 446 22.36 -41.19 17.90
C GLU A 446 22.09 -40.39 16.62
N VAL A 447 21.20 -39.40 16.68
CA VAL A 447 20.80 -38.55 15.53
C VAL A 447 21.33 -37.13 15.62
N LEU A 448 22.16 -36.82 16.62
CA LEU A 448 22.80 -35.51 16.74
C LEU A 448 24.16 -35.48 16.05
N THR A 449 24.51 -34.31 15.52
CA THR A 449 25.80 -34.02 14.90
C THR A 449 26.16 -32.54 15.10
N ASN A 450 27.39 -32.20 14.75
CA ASN A 450 27.87 -30.82 14.56
C ASN A 450 28.41 -30.61 13.12
N GLU A 451 28.21 -31.58 12.23
CA GLU A 451 28.60 -31.51 10.82
C GLU A 451 27.53 -30.76 10.02
N ALA A 452 27.90 -29.58 9.50
CA ALA A 452 26.97 -28.72 8.77
C ALA A 452 26.54 -29.33 7.43
N THR A 453 25.26 -29.18 7.10
CA THR A 453 24.68 -29.51 5.79
C THR A 453 24.32 -28.20 5.06
N VAL A 454 24.66 -28.10 3.78
CA VAL A 454 24.42 -26.90 2.96
C VAL A 454 23.66 -27.22 1.68
N LEU A 455 22.77 -26.31 1.27
CA LEU A 455 22.09 -26.35 -0.02
C LEU A 455 22.73 -25.30 -0.92
N THR A 456 23.22 -25.72 -2.09
CA THR A 456 24.03 -24.87 -2.97
C THR A 456 23.35 -24.50 -4.28
N GLU A 457 22.39 -25.29 -4.74
CA GLU A 457 21.76 -25.15 -6.05
C GLU A 457 20.29 -24.79 -5.91
N ASP A 458 19.82 -23.91 -6.79
CA ASP A 458 18.40 -23.66 -6.97
C ASP A 458 17.79 -24.82 -7.78
N ILE A 459 16.85 -25.52 -7.16
CA ILE A 459 16.24 -26.75 -7.71
C ILE A 459 14.72 -26.68 -7.79
N SER A 460 14.11 -25.65 -7.19
CA SER A 460 12.66 -25.48 -7.10
C SER A 460 12.22 -24.15 -7.69
N VAL A 461 11.10 -24.21 -8.42
CA VAL A 461 10.39 -23.04 -8.94
C VAL A 461 9.21 -22.76 -8.03
N ILE A 462 9.20 -21.58 -7.43
CA ILE A 462 8.13 -21.12 -6.55
C ILE A 462 7.24 -20.16 -7.32
N ASP A 463 5.93 -20.22 -7.08
CA ASP A 463 5.01 -19.19 -7.53
C ASP A 463 5.51 -17.79 -7.09
N PRO A 464 5.75 -16.84 -8.03
CA PRO A 464 6.36 -15.55 -7.70
C PRO A 464 5.56 -14.74 -6.68
N THR A 465 4.23 -14.78 -6.76
CA THR A 465 3.34 -14.13 -5.80
C THR A 465 3.51 -14.70 -4.39
N ILE A 466 3.59 -16.04 -4.27
CA ILE A 466 3.83 -16.69 -2.98
C ILE A 466 5.24 -16.44 -2.47
N GLN A 467 6.26 -16.47 -3.32
CA GLN A 467 7.64 -16.17 -2.94
C GLN A 467 7.78 -14.73 -2.41
N ALA A 468 7.15 -13.75 -3.07
CA ALA A 468 7.12 -12.37 -2.62
C ALA A 468 6.40 -12.23 -1.27
N ALA A 469 5.27 -12.92 -1.10
CA ALA A 469 4.52 -12.92 0.15
C ALA A 469 5.33 -13.49 1.33
N ILE A 470 6.06 -14.60 1.11
CA ILE A 470 6.95 -15.21 2.11
C ILE A 470 8.13 -14.29 2.43
N THR A 471 8.76 -13.71 1.41
CA THR A 471 9.87 -12.76 1.59
C THR A 471 9.43 -11.57 2.45
N LYS A 472 8.26 -11.01 2.14
CA LYS A 472 7.66 -9.90 2.90
C LYS A 472 7.31 -10.29 4.33
N TYR A 473 6.78 -11.50 4.53
CA TYR A 473 6.47 -12.01 5.87
C TYR A 473 7.70 -11.99 6.77
N TYR A 474 8.84 -12.47 6.27
CA TYR A 474 10.09 -12.47 7.01
C TYR A 474 10.70 -11.08 7.18
N ALA A 475 10.68 -10.24 6.14
CA ALA A 475 11.13 -8.85 6.22
C ALA A 475 10.38 -8.05 7.31
N GLY A 476 9.07 -8.30 7.44
CA GLY A 476 8.21 -7.69 8.44
C GLY A 476 8.50 -8.10 9.89
N LEU A 477 9.42 -9.04 10.16
CA LEU A 477 9.83 -9.36 11.53
C LEU A 477 10.61 -8.20 12.16
N SER A 478 11.32 -7.42 11.34
CA SER A 478 12.09 -6.26 11.78
C SER A 478 11.20 -5.15 12.37
N SER A 479 9.98 -4.97 11.84
CA SER A 479 9.07 -3.92 12.33
C SER A 479 8.48 -4.22 13.71
N VAL A 480 8.55 -5.48 14.17
CA VAL A 480 8.01 -5.90 15.47
C VAL A 480 9.08 -6.32 16.46
N SER A 481 10.37 -6.32 16.09
CA SER A 481 11.45 -6.90 16.89
C SER A 481 11.64 -6.25 18.25
N GLU A 482 11.36 -4.95 18.36
CA GLU A 482 11.45 -4.17 19.60
C GLU A 482 10.11 -4.04 20.35
N SER A 483 9.03 -4.61 19.78
CA SER A 483 7.70 -4.55 20.38
C SER A 483 7.40 -5.76 21.27
N ILE A 484 6.28 -5.69 22.01
CA ILE A 484 5.73 -6.84 22.76
C ILE A 484 5.28 -8.01 21.85
N PHE A 485 5.30 -7.79 20.52
CA PHE A 485 4.89 -8.73 19.48
C PHE A 485 6.06 -9.35 18.69
N ALA A 486 7.29 -9.27 19.22
CA ALA A 486 8.48 -9.83 18.58
C ALA A 486 8.27 -11.29 18.12
N ASN A 487 8.69 -11.59 16.89
CA ASN A 487 8.48 -12.89 16.21
C ASN A 487 7.01 -13.23 15.92
N TYR A 488 6.15 -12.21 15.84
CA TYR A 488 4.69 -12.37 15.77
C TYR A 488 4.15 -13.22 16.91
N LYS A 489 4.71 -13.01 18.11
CA LYS A 489 4.35 -13.71 19.34
C LYS A 489 4.19 -12.72 20.47
N ILE A 490 3.30 -13.05 21.40
CA ILE A 490 3.13 -12.31 22.65
C ILE A 490 3.42 -13.25 23.83
N SER A 491 4.09 -12.75 24.87
CA SER A 491 4.27 -13.51 26.11
C SER A 491 2.96 -13.58 26.90
N GLU A 492 2.86 -14.59 27.74
CA GLU A 492 1.76 -14.79 28.67
C GLU A 492 1.64 -13.58 29.61
N ASP A 493 2.77 -13.08 30.11
CA ASP A 493 2.83 -11.92 30.99
C ASP A 493 2.35 -10.64 30.27
N ASN A 494 2.77 -10.42 29.01
CA ASN A 494 2.32 -9.26 28.23
C ASN A 494 0.83 -9.36 27.87
N LEU A 495 0.32 -10.54 27.50
CA LEU A 495 -1.11 -10.71 27.22
C LEU A 495 -1.94 -10.45 28.49
N LYS A 496 -1.50 -10.95 29.64
CA LYS A 496 -2.17 -10.68 30.91
C LYS A 496 -2.20 -9.18 31.23
N GLN A 497 -1.13 -8.47 30.92
CA GLN A 497 -1.07 -7.02 31.08
C GLN A 497 -2.03 -6.30 30.12
N LEU A 498 -2.08 -6.69 28.83
CA LEU A 498 -3.05 -6.12 27.87
C LEU A 498 -4.51 -6.31 28.32
N ILE A 499 -4.84 -7.48 28.87
CA ILE A 499 -6.17 -7.75 29.45
C ILE A 499 -6.44 -6.83 30.63
N ALA A 500 -5.48 -6.69 31.55
CA ALA A 500 -5.62 -5.86 32.75
C ALA A 500 -5.76 -4.36 32.41
N ASP A 501 -5.08 -3.91 31.37
CA ASP A 501 -5.10 -2.51 30.91
C ASP A 501 -6.35 -2.18 30.07
N GLY A 502 -7.13 -3.18 29.68
CA GLY A 502 -8.33 -3.00 28.85
C GLY A 502 -8.01 -2.57 27.42
N GLU A 503 -6.85 -2.99 26.91
CA GLU A 503 -6.41 -2.68 25.55
C GLU A 503 -7.34 -3.32 24.49
N ASP A 504 -7.45 -2.69 23.32
CA ASP A 504 -8.34 -3.16 22.25
C ASP A 504 -7.66 -4.23 21.38
N PHE A 505 -8.07 -5.49 21.55
CA PHE A 505 -7.62 -6.63 20.75
C PHE A 505 -8.69 -7.75 20.71
N VAL A 506 -8.52 -8.69 19.79
CA VAL A 506 -9.33 -9.93 19.76
C VAL A 506 -8.48 -11.09 20.27
N LEU A 507 -9.05 -11.90 21.17
CA LEU A 507 -8.44 -13.13 21.65
C LEU A 507 -9.10 -14.34 20.98
N LEU A 508 -8.31 -15.23 20.37
CA LEU A 508 -8.81 -16.35 19.58
C LEU A 508 -8.24 -17.67 20.09
N SER A 509 -9.12 -18.58 20.50
CA SER A 509 -8.79 -19.96 20.82
C SER A 509 -8.93 -20.85 19.59
N ALA A 510 -7.80 -21.39 19.13
CA ALA A 510 -7.70 -22.39 18.06
C ALA A 510 -7.85 -23.84 18.58
N ARG A 511 -8.24 -24.03 19.84
CA ARG A 511 -8.52 -25.35 20.43
C ARG A 511 -9.89 -25.87 20.00
N SER A 512 -10.14 -27.17 20.21
CA SER A 512 -11.46 -27.77 19.99
C SER A 512 -12.54 -27.05 20.83
N ALA A 513 -13.78 -27.02 20.33
CA ALA A 513 -14.91 -26.45 21.06
C ALA A 513 -15.12 -27.11 22.43
N LYS A 514 -14.87 -28.43 22.51
CA LYS A 514 -14.92 -29.19 23.77
C LYS A 514 -13.90 -28.67 24.77
N ASP A 515 -12.64 -28.52 24.38
CA ASP A 515 -11.58 -28.08 25.31
C ASP A 515 -11.69 -26.59 25.67
N TYR A 516 -12.25 -25.79 24.75
CA TYR A 516 -12.59 -24.41 25.03
C TYR A 516 -13.66 -24.30 26.13
N ALA A 517 -14.74 -25.09 26.04
CA ALA A 517 -15.83 -25.11 27.02
C ALA A 517 -15.43 -25.69 28.40
N LEU A 518 -14.34 -26.46 28.47
CA LEU A 518 -13.80 -26.92 29.77
C LEU A 518 -13.03 -25.82 30.52
N GLY A 519 -12.62 -24.76 29.81
CA GLY A 519 -11.85 -23.67 30.38
C GLY A 519 -11.08 -22.91 29.29
N HIS A 520 -11.26 -21.60 29.20
CA HIS A 520 -10.62 -20.72 28.23
C HIS A 520 -10.19 -19.39 28.87
N ILE A 521 -9.37 -18.61 28.14
CA ILE A 521 -8.98 -17.28 28.60
C ILE A 521 -10.19 -16.35 28.42
N GLU A 522 -10.50 -15.54 29.42
CA GLU A 522 -11.66 -14.63 29.39
C GLU A 522 -11.63 -13.72 28.15
N GLY A 523 -12.79 -13.52 27.53
CA GLY A 523 -12.93 -12.71 26.32
C GLY A 523 -12.49 -13.39 25.02
N ALA A 524 -11.99 -14.63 25.07
CA ALA A 524 -11.65 -15.37 23.87
C ALA A 524 -12.89 -15.70 23.02
N ILE A 525 -12.71 -15.79 21.70
CA ILE A 525 -13.64 -16.45 20.78
C ILE A 525 -13.06 -17.81 20.37
N ASN A 526 -13.90 -18.81 20.12
CA ASN A 526 -13.44 -20.12 19.66
C ASN A 526 -13.53 -20.26 18.14
N MET A 527 -12.40 -20.52 17.50
CA MET A 527 -12.28 -20.85 16.08
C MET A 527 -11.32 -22.04 15.96
N PRO A 528 -11.80 -23.29 16.10
CA PRO A 528 -10.95 -24.47 16.13
C PRO A 528 -10.03 -24.58 14.91
N PHE A 529 -8.77 -24.94 15.15
CA PHE A 529 -7.81 -25.22 14.07
C PHE A 529 -8.28 -26.43 13.25
N GLY A 530 -8.48 -26.24 11.95
CA GLY A 530 -8.99 -27.29 11.07
C GLY A 530 -9.50 -26.73 9.74
N LYS A 531 -10.14 -27.61 8.96
CA LYS A 531 -10.60 -27.30 7.60
C LYS A 531 -11.49 -26.07 7.46
N ASP A 532 -12.27 -25.76 8.48
CA ASP A 532 -13.26 -24.67 8.44
C ASP A 532 -12.69 -23.34 8.98
N MET A 533 -11.41 -23.30 9.40
CA MET A 533 -10.82 -22.14 10.07
C MET A 533 -10.74 -20.91 9.15
N ALA A 534 -10.37 -21.10 7.88
CA ALA A 534 -10.20 -20.01 6.92
C ALA A 534 -11.47 -19.18 6.73
N ALA A 535 -12.65 -19.82 6.72
CA ALA A 535 -13.95 -19.15 6.59
C ALA A 535 -14.21 -18.14 7.72
N GLY A 536 -13.61 -18.36 8.90
CA GLY A 536 -13.71 -17.45 10.03
C GLY A 536 -12.92 -16.15 9.87
N PHE A 537 -11.90 -16.11 9.01
CA PHE A 537 -10.98 -14.96 8.91
C PHE A 537 -11.67 -13.67 8.47
N ALA A 538 -12.70 -13.75 7.64
CA ALA A 538 -13.48 -12.58 7.19
C ALA A 538 -14.20 -11.85 8.34
N SER A 539 -14.40 -12.52 9.48
CA SER A 539 -15.03 -11.93 10.66
C SER A 539 -14.05 -11.22 11.61
N LEU A 540 -12.74 -11.38 11.37
CA LEU A 540 -11.69 -10.83 12.23
C LEU A 540 -11.32 -9.40 11.81
N PRO A 541 -11.00 -8.52 12.77
CA PRO A 541 -10.56 -7.17 12.47
C PRO A 541 -9.16 -7.18 11.85
N LYS A 542 -8.90 -6.22 10.95
CA LYS A 542 -7.57 -6.00 10.33
C LYS A 542 -6.81 -4.83 10.94
N ASP A 543 -7.49 -3.99 11.70
CA ASP A 543 -7.00 -2.73 12.27
C ASP A 543 -6.51 -2.85 13.72
N LYS A 544 -6.75 -3.97 14.39
CA LYS A 544 -6.30 -4.25 15.76
C LYS A 544 -5.65 -5.63 15.90
N PRO A 545 -4.87 -5.89 16.98
CA PRO A 545 -4.23 -7.19 17.18
C PRO A 545 -5.24 -8.34 17.35
N VAL A 546 -4.92 -9.48 16.75
CA VAL A 546 -5.59 -10.76 16.99
C VAL A 546 -4.62 -11.70 17.67
N VAL A 547 -4.80 -11.95 18.96
CA VAL A 547 -3.97 -12.87 19.74
C VAL A 547 -4.52 -14.28 19.62
N VAL A 548 -3.77 -15.18 18.99
CA VAL A 548 -4.17 -16.56 18.74
C VAL A 548 -3.47 -17.50 19.72
N TYR A 549 -4.22 -18.40 20.34
CA TYR A 549 -3.65 -19.47 21.17
C TYR A 549 -4.26 -20.82 20.84
N CYS A 550 -3.47 -21.88 21.02
CA CYS A 550 -3.92 -23.27 20.96
C CYS A 550 -3.46 -23.98 22.23
N TYR A 551 -3.16 -25.27 22.19
CA TYR A 551 -2.68 -26.02 23.36
C TYR A 551 -1.25 -25.61 23.76
N SER A 552 -0.31 -25.62 22.80
CA SER A 552 1.13 -25.41 23.03
C SER A 552 1.72 -24.22 22.26
N GLY A 553 0.89 -23.51 21.50
CA GLY A 553 1.27 -22.41 20.63
C GLY A 553 1.75 -22.80 19.22
N GLN A 554 1.79 -24.10 18.88
CA GLN A 554 2.33 -24.57 17.59
C GLN A 554 1.35 -24.40 16.42
N THR A 555 0.11 -24.90 16.54
CA THR A 555 -0.92 -24.70 15.49
C THR A 555 -1.42 -23.26 15.46
N ALA A 556 -1.36 -22.56 16.59
CA ALA A 556 -1.52 -21.10 16.62
C ALA A 556 -0.46 -20.40 15.74
N GLY A 557 0.79 -20.89 15.71
CA GLY A 557 1.81 -20.41 14.78
C GLY A 557 1.42 -20.58 13.31
N GLN A 558 0.91 -21.76 12.92
CA GLN A 558 0.41 -22.00 11.56
C GLN A 558 -0.74 -21.03 11.21
N ALA A 559 -1.71 -20.85 12.11
CA ALA A 559 -2.82 -19.93 11.92
C ALA A 559 -2.37 -18.46 11.82
N VAL A 560 -1.40 -18.04 12.64
CA VAL A 560 -0.85 -16.67 12.61
C VAL A 560 -0.17 -16.37 11.28
N ALA A 561 0.60 -17.31 10.72
CA ALA A 561 1.19 -17.13 9.40
C ALA A 561 0.10 -16.91 8.33
N ALA A 562 -0.91 -17.79 8.29
CA ALA A 562 -2.03 -17.68 7.36
C ALA A 562 -2.83 -16.37 7.52
N MET A 563 -3.15 -15.97 8.76
CA MET A 563 -3.86 -14.72 9.06
C MET A 563 -3.08 -13.49 8.62
N ARG A 564 -1.77 -13.45 8.87
CA ARG A 564 -0.93 -12.31 8.46
C ARG A 564 -0.82 -12.20 6.94
N LEU A 565 -0.81 -13.32 6.22
CA LEU A 565 -0.81 -13.34 4.75
C LEU A 565 -2.09 -12.71 4.16
N VAL A 566 -3.24 -12.81 4.82
CA VAL A 566 -4.50 -12.17 4.39
C VAL A 566 -4.74 -10.78 5.02
N GLY A 567 -3.71 -10.22 5.65
CA GLY A 567 -3.71 -8.86 6.19
C GLY A 567 -4.32 -8.70 7.58
N ILE A 568 -4.45 -9.78 8.36
CA ILE A 568 -4.88 -9.72 9.77
C ILE A 568 -3.64 -9.55 10.64
N ASN A 569 -3.66 -8.59 11.58
CA ASN A 569 -2.56 -8.38 12.53
C ASN A 569 -2.55 -9.44 13.64
N ALA A 570 -2.21 -10.68 13.27
CA ALA A 570 -2.23 -11.82 14.18
C ALA A 570 -0.88 -12.04 14.88
N VAL A 571 -0.94 -12.47 16.15
CA VAL A 571 0.22 -12.88 16.95
C VAL A 571 -0.09 -14.14 17.76
N SER A 572 0.90 -15.01 17.98
CA SER A 572 0.71 -16.25 18.74
C SER A 572 1.04 -16.05 20.22
N LEU A 573 0.15 -16.50 21.12
CA LEU A 573 0.47 -16.60 22.54
C LEU A 573 1.60 -17.64 22.78
N ASN A 574 2.65 -17.24 23.50
CA ASN A 574 3.74 -18.12 23.91
C ASN A 574 3.21 -19.30 24.73
N GLY A 575 3.64 -20.52 24.37
CA GLY A 575 3.22 -21.74 25.07
C GLY A 575 1.73 -22.11 24.97
N GLY A 576 0.90 -21.28 24.33
CA GLY A 576 -0.54 -21.49 24.21
C GLY A 576 -1.26 -21.50 25.56
N MET A 577 -2.28 -22.35 25.67
CA MET A 577 -2.96 -22.61 26.95
C MET A 577 -2.01 -23.21 27.98
N GLY A 578 -0.96 -23.92 27.54
CA GLY A 578 -0.03 -24.65 28.38
C GLY A 578 -0.35 -26.14 28.44
N VAL A 579 0.70 -26.96 28.30
CA VAL A 579 0.67 -28.41 28.50
C VAL A 579 1.84 -28.82 29.39
N GLY A 580 1.78 -29.98 30.06
CA GLY A 580 2.86 -30.39 30.95
C GLY A 580 4.24 -30.44 30.27
N SER A 581 4.28 -30.84 28.99
CA SER A 581 5.52 -30.99 28.22
C SER A 581 6.18 -29.68 27.80
N ASN A 582 5.49 -28.53 27.88
CA ASN A 582 6.09 -27.22 27.58
C ASN A 582 6.23 -26.31 28.80
N ALA A 583 6.08 -26.83 30.02
CA ALA A 583 6.35 -26.04 31.23
C ALA A 583 7.81 -25.50 31.23
N PRO A 584 8.06 -24.26 31.73
CA PRO A 584 7.12 -23.38 32.43
C PRO A 584 6.34 -22.41 31.52
N ILE A 585 6.36 -22.56 30.18
CA ILE A 585 5.62 -21.67 29.27
C ILE A 585 4.19 -22.16 29.04
N GLY A 586 3.25 -21.24 28.83
CA GLY A 586 1.83 -21.45 28.63
C GLY A 586 0.99 -20.79 29.72
N TRP A 587 -0.21 -20.32 29.36
CA TRP A 587 -1.09 -19.54 30.21
C TRP A 587 -1.37 -20.20 31.58
N THR A 588 -1.80 -21.46 31.58
CA THR A 588 -2.09 -22.20 32.83
C THR A 588 -0.82 -22.67 33.54
N ASN A 589 0.27 -22.91 32.81
CA ASN A 589 1.58 -23.22 33.40
C ASN A 589 2.14 -22.03 34.21
N LYS A 590 1.74 -20.80 33.85
CA LYS A 590 2.01 -19.56 34.61
C LYS A 590 1.04 -19.33 35.78
N GLY A 591 0.05 -20.20 35.95
CA GLY A 591 -0.99 -20.07 36.99
C GLY A 591 -2.00 -18.97 36.71
N PHE A 592 -2.18 -18.57 35.44
CA PHE A 592 -3.17 -17.55 35.08
C PHE A 592 -4.58 -18.12 34.97
N GLU A 593 -5.55 -17.28 35.30
CA GLU A 593 -6.96 -17.67 35.47
C GLU A 593 -7.63 -17.99 34.14
N VAL A 594 -8.68 -18.82 34.21
CA VAL A 594 -9.48 -19.27 33.09
C VAL A 594 -10.95 -19.21 33.48
N VAL A 595 -11.82 -19.01 32.50
CA VAL A 595 -13.29 -19.04 32.64
C VAL A 595 -13.86 -20.27 31.95
N GLN A 596 -15.05 -20.71 32.34
CA GLN A 596 -15.74 -21.88 31.76
C GLN A 596 -16.92 -21.46 30.90
#